data_AF-C7GFD1-F1
#
_entry.id   AF-C7GFD1-F1
#
_cell.length_a   1.000
_cell.length_b   1.000
_cell.length_c   1.000
_cell.angle_alpha   90.00
_cell.angle_beta   90.00
_cell.angle_gamma   90.00
#
_symmetry.space_group_name_H-M   'P 1'
#
loop_
_entity.id
_entity.type
_entity.pdbx_description
1 polymer ?
#
loop_
_entity_poly.entity_id
_entity_poly.type
_entity_poly.pdbx_seq_one_letter_code
_entity_poly.pdbx_strand_id
1 'polypeptide(L)'
;MLKLTLKPGDYIDIGKNIRVVFSGGSANNIHLLVDAPREMNIARSSAERKSNRTHYYKEQGISEQAQKEIAAILMRERRSRSEEAR
;
A
#
# COMPACT_ATOMS: atom_id res chain seq x y z
N MET A 1 -4.59 2.65 14.56
CA MET A 1 -3.91 1.95 13.44
C MET A 1 -2.73 2.81 13.03
N LEU A 2 -1.51 2.25 12.99
CA LEU A 2 -0.32 2.98 12.57
C LEU A 2 -0.09 2.73 11.08
N LYS A 3 0.02 3.80 10.27
CA LYS A 3 0.31 3.72 8.83
C LYS A 3 1.75 4.14 8.57
N LEU A 4 2.53 3.26 7.95
CA LEU A 4 3.93 3.47 7.60
C LEU A 4 4.12 3.26 6.08
N THR A 5 5.15 3.90 5.51
CA THR A 5 5.58 3.68 4.11
C THR A 5 6.93 2.99 4.13
N LEU A 6 7.07 1.89 3.39
CA LEU A 6 8.26 1.05 3.35
C LEU A 6 8.76 0.86 1.92
N LYS A 7 10.06 0.82 1.71
CA LYS A 7 10.71 0.37 0.47
C LYS A 7 11.10 -1.11 0.58
N PRO A 8 11.19 -1.87 -0.53
CA PRO A 8 11.63 -3.27 -0.45
C PRO A 8 12.98 -3.39 0.27
N GLY A 9 13.03 -4.25 1.28
CA GLY A 9 14.16 -4.40 2.19
C GLY A 9 13.99 -3.70 3.55
N ASP A 10 13.11 -2.70 3.64
CA ASP A 10 12.77 -2.07 4.92
C ASP A 10 11.98 -3.05 5.81
N TYR A 11 12.11 -2.87 7.12
CA TYR A 11 11.46 -3.73 8.11
C TYR A 11 10.83 -2.92 9.24
N ILE A 12 9.87 -3.56 9.92
CA ILE A 12 9.23 -3.07 11.13
C ILE A 12 9.57 -4.06 12.24
N ASP A 13 10.15 -3.55 13.32
CA ASP A 13 10.29 -4.30 14.56
C ASP A 13 9.04 -4.05 15.44
N ILE A 14 8.40 -5.13 15.90
CA ILE A 14 7.23 -5.10 16.78
C ILE A 14 7.64 -5.70 18.13
N GLY A 15 7.78 -4.84 19.14
CA GLY A 15 8.34 -5.26 20.42
C GLY A 15 9.80 -5.68 20.26
N LYS A 16 10.22 -6.74 20.98
CA LYS A 16 11.62 -7.22 20.97
C LYS A 16 11.87 -8.45 20.09
N ASN A 17 10.81 -9.18 19.72
CA ASN A 17 10.94 -10.55 19.21
C ASN A 17 10.30 -10.75 17.83
N ILE A 18 9.70 -9.71 17.24
CA ILE A 18 9.00 -9.83 15.96
C ILE A 18 9.60 -8.83 14.99
N ARG A 19 9.95 -9.31 13.80
CA ARG A 19 10.38 -8.49 12.68
C ARG A 19 9.55 -8.81 11.45
N VAL A 20 9.02 -7.78 10.81
CA VAL A 20 8.29 -7.90 9.54
C VAL A 20 9.07 -7.17 8.47
N VAL A 21 9.57 -7.90 7.47
CA VAL A 21 10.34 -7.36 6.34
C VAL A 21 9.43 -7.21 5.13
N PHE A 22 9.43 -6.03 4.52
CA PHE A 22 8.78 -5.81 3.24
C PHE A 22 9.66 -6.33 2.11
N SER A 23 9.31 -7.49 1.54
CA SER A 23 10.07 -8.09 0.43
C SER A 23 9.68 -7.58 -0.95
N GLY A 24 8.76 -6.61 -1.03
CA GLY A 24 8.15 -6.15 -2.28
C GLY A 24 6.75 -6.70 -2.48
N GLY A 25 6.32 -6.78 -3.74
CA GLY A 25 4.96 -7.21 -4.10
C GLY A 25 4.63 -6.78 -5.51
N SER A 26 3.43 -7.14 -5.98
CA SER A 26 2.96 -6.81 -7.32
C SER A 26 1.49 -6.42 -7.31
N ALA A 27 1.15 -5.38 -8.08
CA ALA A 27 -0.19 -4.83 -8.18
C ALA A 27 -0.82 -4.53 -6.80
N ASN A 28 -1.83 -5.30 -6.40
CA ASN A 28 -2.52 -5.16 -5.12
C ASN A 28 -2.06 -6.18 -4.07
N ASN A 29 -1.01 -6.95 -4.33
CA ASN A 29 -0.45 -7.94 -3.42
C ASN A 29 0.86 -7.45 -2.82
N ILE A 30 1.05 -7.74 -1.54
CA ILE A 30 2.29 -7.48 -0.80
C ILE A 30 2.92 -8.81 -0.39
N HIS A 31 4.24 -8.91 -0.50
CA HIS A 31 5.01 -10.02 0.04
C HIS A 31 5.72 -9.55 1.32
N LEU A 32 5.44 -10.24 2.43
CA LEU A 32 6.02 -9.97 3.74
C LEU A 32 6.78 -11.21 4.20
N LEU A 33 7.95 -11.00 4.79
CA LEU A 33 8.64 -12.03 5.58
C LEU A 33 8.44 -11.70 7.05
N VAL A 34 8.00 -12.67 7.84
CA VAL A 34 7.78 -12.49 9.28
C VAL A 34 8.72 -13.41 10.03
N ASP A 35 9.61 -12.81 10.80
CA ASP A 35 10.43 -13.50 11.79
C ASP A 35 9.78 -13.30 13.16
N ALA A 36 9.41 -14.41 13.81
CA ALA A 36 8.74 -14.41 15.10
C ALA A 36 8.97 -15.75 15.83
N PRO A 37 8.78 -15.80 17.16
CA PRO A 37 8.89 -17.03 17.94
C PRO A 37 7.88 -18.10 17.50
N ARG A 38 8.25 -19.38 17.61
CA ARG A 38 7.43 -20.51 17.14
C ARG A 38 6.11 -20.66 17.88
N GLU A 39 6.09 -20.24 19.14
CA GLU A 39 4.92 -20.25 19.99
C GLU A 39 3.89 -19.17 19.60
N MET A 40 4.26 -18.20 18.75
CA MET A 40 3.35 -17.16 18.28
C MET A 40 2.58 -17.63 17.04
N ASN A 41 1.25 -17.64 17.15
CA ASN A 41 0.39 -17.92 16.00
C ASN A 41 0.37 -16.74 15.02
N ILE A 42 0.75 -16.99 13.76
CA ILE A 42 0.65 -16.03 12.65
C ILE A 42 -0.37 -16.56 11.66
N ALA A 43 -1.48 -15.85 11.50
CA ALA A 43 -2.58 -16.26 10.64
C ALA A 43 -3.01 -15.13 9.69
N ARG A 44 -3.48 -15.51 8.49
CA ARG A 44 -4.18 -14.59 7.58
C ARG A 44 -5.58 -14.29 8.11
N SER A 45 -6.10 -13.10 7.82
CA SER A 45 -7.47 -12.73 8.20
C SER A 45 -8.52 -13.74 7.72
N SER A 46 -8.32 -14.35 6.55
CA SER A 46 -9.22 -15.38 6.01
C SER A 46 -9.22 -16.70 6.81
N ALA A 47 -8.20 -16.96 7.64
CA ALA A 47 -8.12 -18.15 8.47
C ALA A 47 -8.87 -17.97 9.81
N GLU A 48 -9.09 -16.73 10.26
CA GLU A 48 -9.86 -16.46 11.48
C GLU A 48 -11.36 -16.38 11.16
N ARG A 49 -12.12 -17.43 11.52
CA ARG A 49 -13.57 -17.48 11.27
C ARG A 49 -14.41 -16.53 12.15
N LYS A 50 -13.82 -15.94 13.19
CA LYS A 50 -14.48 -15.07 14.17
C LYS A 50 -13.45 -14.15 14.81
N SER A 51 -13.26 -12.96 14.27
CA SER A 51 -12.42 -11.95 14.89
C SER A 51 -13.18 -10.63 14.89
N ASN A 52 -13.51 -10.09 16.06
CA ASN A 52 -14.11 -8.74 16.23
C ASN A 52 -13.14 -7.61 15.84
N ARG A 53 -12.12 -7.90 15.03
CA ARG A 53 -11.07 -6.95 14.64
C ARG A 53 -11.58 -6.11 13.48
N THR A 54 -11.32 -4.81 13.56
CA THR A 54 -11.65 -3.86 12.51
C THR A 54 -10.90 -4.21 11.22
N HIS A 55 -11.63 -4.65 10.20
CA HIS A 55 -11.09 -4.89 8.87
C HIS A 55 -10.71 -3.55 8.22
N TYR A 56 -9.46 -3.42 7.79
CA TYR A 56 -9.06 -2.31 6.94
C TYR A 56 -9.47 -2.61 5.49
N TYR A 57 -10.33 -1.77 4.91
CA TYR A 57 -10.62 -1.78 3.48
C TYR A 57 -9.76 -0.73 2.80
N LYS A 58 -9.14 -1.09 1.67
CA LYS A 58 -8.43 -0.14 0.82
C LYS A 58 -9.39 0.98 0.43
N GLU A 59 -8.98 2.22 0.60
CA GLU A 59 -9.74 3.37 0.11
C GLU A 59 -9.96 3.23 -1.40
N GLN A 60 -11.17 3.52 -1.86
CA GLN A 60 -11.47 3.48 -3.30
C GLN A 60 -10.53 4.45 -4.00
N GLY A 61 -9.85 3.96 -5.04
CA GLY A 61 -9.04 4.82 -5.90
C GLY A 61 -9.91 5.81 -6.66
N ILE A 62 -9.27 6.83 -7.25
CA ILE A 62 -9.95 7.78 -8.13
C ILE A 62 -10.58 7.04 -9.32
N SER A 63 -11.81 7.41 -9.68
CA SER A 63 -12.55 6.79 -10.79
C SER A 63 -11.81 6.94 -12.11
N GLU A 64 -12.04 6.04 -13.07
CA GLU A 64 -11.43 6.14 -14.40
C GLU A 64 -11.79 7.46 -15.11
N GLN A 65 -13.00 7.97 -14.87
CA GLN A 65 -13.44 9.26 -15.39
C GLN A 65 -12.59 10.39 -14.81
N ALA A 66 -12.39 10.41 -13.49
CA ALA A 66 -11.55 11.40 -12.84
C ALA A 66 -10.08 11.31 -13.31
N GLN A 67 -9.54 10.10 -13.51
CA GLN A 67 -8.20 9.90 -14.07
C GLN A 67 -8.07 10.50 -15.48
N LYS A 68 -9.08 10.31 -16.34
CA LYS A 68 -9.11 10.86 -17.70
C LYS A 68 -9.20 12.38 -17.70
N GLU A 69 -10.03 12.97 -16.84
CA GLU A 69 -10.14 14.42 -16.71
C GLU A 69 -8.83 15.04 -16.23
N ILE A 70 -8.20 14.46 -15.21
CA ILE A 70 -6.89 14.90 -14.71
C ILE A 70 -5.84 14.83 -15.82
N ALA A 71 -5.80 13.73 -16.59
CA ALA A 71 -4.88 13.58 -17.71
C ALA A 71 -5.12 14.63 -18.81
N ALA A 72 -6.39 14.93 -19.11
CA ALA A 72 -6.75 15.94 -20.11
C ALA A 72 -6.32 17.35 -19.69
N ILE A 73 -6.51 17.71 -18.41
CA ILE A 73 -6.07 19.00 -17.86
C ILE A 73 -4.55 19.13 -17.97
N LEU A 74 -3.80 18.12 -17.52
CA LEU A 74 -2.34 18.11 -17.58
C LEU A 74 -1.80 18.26 -19.01
N MET A 75 -2.44 17.61 -19.99
CA MET A 75 -2.06 17.75 -21.40
C MET A 75 -2.32 19.17 -21.95
N ARG A 76 -3.44 19.78 -21.55
CA ARG A 76 -3.77 21.16 -21.96
C ARG A 76 -2.76 22.16 -21.42
N GLU A 77 -2.41 22.07 -20.14
CA GLU A 77 -1.43 22.95 -19.50
C GLU A 77 -0.02 22.80 -20.08
N ARG A 78 0.39 21.57 -20.41
CA ARG A 78 1.66 21.34 -21.11
C ARG A 78 1.72 22.05 -22.45
N ARG A 79 0.60 22.03 -23.19
CA ARG A 79 0.51 22.66 -24.52
C ARG A 79 0.53 24.17 -24.42
N SER A 80 -0.24 24.77 -23.52
CA SER A 80 -0.25 26.23 -23.33
C SER A 80 1.10 26.77 -22.88
N ARG A 81 1.81 26.08 -21.97
CA ARG A 81 3.19 26.46 -21.59
C ARG A 81 4.19 26.40 -22.75
N SER A 82 4.02 25.44 -23.66
CA SER A 82 4.90 25.33 -24.82
C SER A 82 4.64 26.41 -25.87
N GLU A 83 3.41 26.94 -25.92
CA GLU A 83 3.02 28.04 -26.79
C GLU A 83 3.42 29.40 -26.20
N GLU A 84 3.37 29.59 -24.89
CA GLU A 84 3.87 30.80 -24.20
C GLU A 84 5.40 30.94 -24.20
N ALA A 85 6.14 29.84 -24.36
CA ALA A 85 7.60 29.84 -24.41
C ALA A 85 8.18 30.06 -25.83
N ARG A 86 7.33 30.38 -26.81
CA ARG A 86 7.67 30.58 -28.23
C ARG A 86 7.48 32.02 -28.65
#